data_AF-A0A7W1V1G8-F1
#
_entry.id   AF-A0A7W1V1G8-F1
#
_cell.length_a   1.000
_cell.length_b   1.000
_cell.length_c   1.000
_cell.angle_alpha   90.00
_cell.angle_beta   90.00
_cell.angle_gamma   90.00
#
_symmetry.space_group_name_H-M   'P 1'
#
loop_
_entity.id
_entity.type
_entity.pdbx_description
1 polymer ?
#
loop_
_entity_poly.entity_id
_entity_poly.type
_entity_poly.pdbx_seq_one_letter_code
_entity_poly.pdbx_strand_id
1 'polypeptide(L)' 'DGAVAKVTKTMVSEPRRISKIDVEVKMPEGISPKHQKILEHTAHTCPVHFSLHPDIEKNITFIWL' A
#
# COMPACT_ATOMS: atom_id res chain seq x y z
N ASP A 1 13.89 5.99 14.26
CA ASP A 1 12.74 5.21 13.74
C ASP A 1 12.58 5.39 12.25
N GLY A 2 12.10 4.35 11.57
CA GLY A 2 11.86 4.34 10.12
C GLY A 2 10.39 4.11 9.80
N ALA A 3 10.06 4.05 8.51
CA ALA A 3 8.70 3.71 8.08
C ALA A 3 8.42 2.21 8.26
N VAL A 4 7.18 1.87 8.63
CA VAL A 4 6.72 0.48 8.81
C VAL A 4 5.45 0.25 8.00
N ALA A 5 5.39 -0.82 7.22
CA ALA A 5 4.19 -1.22 6.47
C ALA A 5 3.63 -2.53 7.03
N LYS A 6 2.38 -2.51 7.47
CA LYS A 6 1.62 -3.71 7.83
C LYS A 6 0.77 -4.12 6.64
N VAL A 7 0.99 -5.34 6.15
CA VAL A 7 0.37 -5.87 4.94
C VAL A 7 -0.57 -7.02 5.31
N THR A 8 -1.84 -6.90 4.93
CA THR A 8 -2.86 -7.94 5.09
C THR A 8 -3.35 -8.37 3.72
N LYS A 9 -3.48 -9.68 3.50
CA LYS A 9 -4.03 -10.23 2.26
C LYS A 9 -5.32 -10.98 2.52
N THR A 10 -6.26 -10.87 1.60
CA THR A 10 -7.48 -11.69 1.57
C THR A 10 -7.39 -12.68 0.42
N MET A 11 -7.64 -13.94 0.73
CA MET A 11 -7.63 -15.04 -0.24
C MET A 11 -9.07 -15.38 -0.63
N VAL A 12 -9.29 -15.65 -1.91
CA VAL A 12 -10.51 -16.32 -2.40
C VAL A 12 -10.15 -17.72 -2.89
N SER A 13 -11.13 -18.62 -2.90
CA SER A 13 -11.01 -19.99 -3.39
C SER A 13 -11.57 -20.11 -4.82
N GLU A 14 -11.15 -21.15 -5.55
CA GLU A 14 -11.68 -21.54 -6.86
C GLU A 14 -11.59 -20.48 -8.00
N PRO A 15 -10.41 -20.28 -8.62
CA PRO A 15 -9.09 -20.76 -8.19
C PRO A 15 -8.58 -19.97 -6.99
N ARG A 16 -7.77 -20.63 -6.15
CA ARG A 16 -7.16 -19.99 -4.97
C ARG A 16 -6.24 -18.86 -5.41
N ARG A 17 -6.59 -17.62 -5.08
CA ARG A 17 -5.78 -16.43 -5.39
C ARG A 17 -5.99 -15.33 -4.35
N ILE A 18 -5.13 -14.33 -4.38
CA ILE A 18 -5.33 -13.09 -3.62
C ILE A 18 -6.42 -12.29 -4.32
N SER A 19 -7.45 -11.86 -3.60
CA SER A 19 -8.47 -10.93 -4.10
C SER A 19 -8.21 -9.50 -3.65
N LYS A 20 -7.54 -9.32 -2.52
CA LYS A 20 -7.33 -8.00 -1.92
C LYS A 20 -6.05 -7.94 -1.10
N ILE A 21 -5.40 -6.77 -1.16
CA ILE A 21 -4.24 -6.41 -0.34
C ILE A 21 -4.53 -5.08 0.33
N ASP A 22 -4.50 -5.07 1.66
CA ASP A 22 -4.59 -3.87 2.48
C ASP A 22 -3.21 -3.57 3.10
N VAL A 23 -2.72 -2.35 2.92
CA VAL A 23 -1.44 -1.91 3.43
C VAL A 23 -1.64 -0.68 4.32
N GLU A 24 -1.26 -0.80 5.59
CA GLU A 24 -1.18 0.33 6.51
C GLU A 24 0.28 0.77 6.62
N VAL A 25 0.61 1.96 6.12
CA VAL A 25 1.97 2.52 6.14
C VAL A 25 2.06 3.56 7.26
N LYS A 26 2.83 3.25 8.30
CA LYS A 26 3.20 4.19 9.36
C LYS A 26 4.47 4.92 8.97
N MET A 27 4.39 6.24 8.88
CA MET A 27 5.47 7.11 8.44
C MET A 27 6.04 7.88 9.63
N PRO A 28 7.36 8.15 9.66
CA PRO A 28 7.96 8.95 10.73
C PRO A 28 7.47 10.40 10.68
N GLU A 29 7.58 11.09 11.82
CA GLU A 29 7.20 12.50 11.97
C GLU A 29 8.06 13.43 11.10
N GLY A 30 7.58 14.65 10.87
CA GLY A 30 8.37 15.72 10.22
C GLY A 30 8.40 15.66 8.69
N ILE A 31 7.62 14.78 8.05
CA ILE A 31 7.49 14.73 6.59
C ILE A 31 6.54 15.84 6.13
N SER A 32 7.06 16.78 5.36
CA SER A 32 6.27 17.91 4.83
C SER A 32 5.09 17.43 3.96
N PRO A 33 3.97 18.17 3.89
CA PRO A 33 2.81 17.82 3.06
C PRO A 33 3.14 17.59 1.58
N LYS A 34 4.14 18.30 1.05
CA LYS A 34 4.64 18.08 -0.32
C LYS A 34 5.23 16.68 -0.48
N HIS A 35 6.09 16.26 0.45
CA HIS A 35 6.69 14.94 0.43
C HIS A 35 5.66 13.84 0.72
N GLN A 36 4.68 14.09 1.60
CA GLN A 36 3.57 13.15 1.83
C GLN A 36 2.85 12.80 0.52
N LYS A 37 2.45 13.82 -0.25
CA LYS A 37 1.82 13.62 -1.58
C LYS A 37 2.70 12.85 -2.56
N ILE A 38 4.01 13.11 -2.58
CA ILE A 38 4.95 12.39 -3.45
C ILE A 38 5.04 10.92 -3.05
N LEU A 39 5.09 10.62 -1.76
CA LEU A 39 5.19 9.27 -1.23
C LEU A 39 3.89 8.48 -1.46
N GLU A 40 2.74 9.11 -1.24
CA GLU A 40 1.43 8.54 -1.58
C GLU A 40 1.34 8.21 -3.07
N HIS A 41 1.67 9.16 -3.94
CA HIS A 41 1.69 8.93 -5.39
C HIS A 41 2.62 7.76 -5.76
N THR A 42 3.83 7.74 -5.21
CA THR A 42 4.82 6.68 -5.47
C THR A 42 4.32 5.30 -5.05
N ALA A 43 3.60 5.18 -3.93
CA ALA A 43 3.01 3.92 -3.50
C ALA A 43 1.93 3.41 -4.47
N HIS A 44 1.14 4.33 -5.04
CA HIS A 44 0.12 4.02 -6.05
C HIS A 44 0.67 3.81 -7.46
N THR A 45 1.93 4.18 -7.73
CA THR A 45 2.56 4.04 -9.05
C THR A 45 3.83 3.20 -9.04
N CYS A 46 4.08 2.43 -7.99
CA CYS A 46 5.26 1.59 -7.94
C CYS A 46 5.17 0.42 -8.95
N PRO A 47 6.30 -0.13 -9.43
CA PRO A 47 6.27 -1.20 -10.43
C PRO A 47 5.44 -2.41 -10.00
N VAL A 48 5.47 -2.77 -8.71
CA VAL A 48 4.67 -3.88 -8.17
C VAL A 48 3.18 -3.57 -8.24
N HIS A 49 2.75 -2.34 -7.94
CA HIS A 49 1.33 -1.94 -8.03
C HIS A 49 0.77 -2.20 -9.44
N PHE A 50 1.57 -1.93 -10.47
CA PHE A 50 1.23 -2.16 -11.87
C PHE A 50 1.45 -3.60 -12.35
N SER A 51 2.24 -4.39 -11.62
CA SER A 51 2.48 -5.81 -11.93
C SER A 51 1.45 -6.76 -11.32
N LEU A 52 0.70 -6.30 -10.32
CA LEU A 52 -0.38 -7.08 -9.71
C LEU A 52 -1.57 -7.20 -10.67
N HIS A 53 -2.25 -8.34 -10.62
CA HIS A 53 -3.44 -8.59 -11.42
C HIS A 53 -4.49 -7.50 -11.19
N PRO A 54 -5.16 -6.97 -12.24
CA PRO A 54 -6.09 -5.83 -12.12
C PRO A 54 -7.26 -6.11 -11.17
N ASP A 55 -7.73 -7.36 -11.11
CA ASP A 55 -8.81 -7.78 -10.21
C ASP A 55 -8.43 -7.80 -8.72
N ILE A 56 -7.15 -7.59 -8.36
CA ILE A 56 -6.74 -7.47 -6.96
C ILE A 56 -7.09 -6.07 -6.47
N GLU A 57 -7.99 -5.99 -5.49
CA GLU A 57 -8.27 -4.75 -4.77
C GLU A 57 -7.03 -4.35 -3.96
N LYS A 58 -6.57 -3.11 -4.10
CA LYS A 58 -5.33 -2.60 -3.50
C LYS A 58 -5.65 -1.36 -2.69
N ASN A 59 -5.69 -1.49 -1.37
CA ASN A 59 -5.91 -0.37 -0.47
C ASN A 59 -4.63 -0.03 0.27
N ILE A 60 -4.22 1.23 0.20
CA ILE A 60 -3.03 1.73 0.88
C ILE A 60 -3.47 2.90 1.74
N THR A 61 -3.22 2.82 3.04
CA THR A 61 -3.55 3.85 4.02
C THR A 61 -2.28 4.35 4.67
N PHE A 62 -2.08 5.67 4.69
CA PHE A 62 -0.95 6.30 5.34
C PHE A 62 -1.34 6.83 6.72
N ILE A 63 -0.55 6.47 7.73
CA ILE A 63 -0.61 7.00 9.09
C ILE A 63 0.61 7.90 9.25
N TRP A 64 0.37 9.20 9.16
CA TRP A 64 1.37 10.23 9.40
C TRP A 64 1.42 10.50 10.91
N LEU A 65 2.59 10.30 11.51
CA LEU A 65 2.86 10.63 12.91
C LEU A 65 3.17 12.12 13.06
#